data_AF-A0A971I8M3-F1
#
_entry.id   AF-A0A971I8M3-F1
#
_cell.length_a   1.000
_cell.length_b   1.000
_cell.length_c   1.000
_cell.angle_alpha   90.00
_cell.angle_beta   90.00
_cell.angle_gamma   90.00
#
_symmetry.space_group_name_H-M   'P 1'
#
loop_
_entity.id
_entity.type
_entity.pdbx_description
1 polymer ?
#
loop_
_entity_poly.entity_id
_entity_poly.type
_entity_poly.pdbx_seq_one_letter_code
_entity_poly.pdbx_strand_id
1 'polypeptide(L)'
;MRIKNVFNYKKPKFWIVLFSVIIVAAVGIGLATNHGSTASINGQSYRVKEIIYEAGMYSFTYAMDTAPQFSISSDYSLYSKQVTEEDWDQEGVLYPYEISRQELDTLFVPPSVSSNNFHKAIDQAKLIYRADKNDDIKTFYLVIQLRNGEVLLAVGYDNQDFRHIRWMFRLDKINDFHHETFAGNLNTVHM
;
A
#
# COMPACT_ATOMS: atom_id res chain seq x y z
N MET A 1 -54.10 0.47 -41.50
CA MET A 1 -52.62 0.58 -41.58
C MET A 1 -52.04 -0.69 -40.97
N ARG A 2 -51.30 -1.51 -41.72
CA ARG A 2 -50.84 -2.85 -41.28
C ARG A 2 -49.31 -2.83 -41.22
N ILE A 3 -48.76 -2.76 -40.01
CA ILE A 3 -47.30 -2.87 -39.79
C ILE A 3 -46.93 -4.35 -39.92
N LYS A 4 -46.18 -4.70 -40.97
CA LYS A 4 -45.51 -6.00 -41.11
C LYS A 4 -44.19 -5.91 -40.35
N ASN A 5 -44.16 -6.46 -39.15
CA ASN A 5 -42.91 -6.67 -38.45
C ASN A 5 -42.30 -8.01 -38.91
N VAL A 6 -41.31 -7.94 -39.80
CA VAL A 6 -40.61 -9.11 -40.32
C VAL A 6 -39.43 -9.42 -39.41
N PHE A 7 -39.68 -10.07 -38.27
CA PHE A 7 -38.61 -10.72 -37.53
C PHE A 7 -38.30 -12.07 -38.20
N ASN A 8 -37.35 -12.03 -39.11
CA ASN A 8 -36.78 -13.21 -39.74
C ASN A 8 -35.88 -13.95 -38.72
N TYR A 9 -36.48 -14.70 -37.79
CA TYR A 9 -35.75 -15.56 -36.86
C TYR A 9 -35.12 -16.73 -37.64
N LYS A 10 -33.90 -16.53 -38.12
CA LYS A 10 -33.14 -17.61 -38.77
C LYS A 10 -32.56 -18.56 -37.72
N LYS A 11 -33.05 -19.80 -37.79
CA LYS A 11 -32.59 -21.08 -37.19
C LYS A 11 -31.99 -21.01 -35.76
N PRO A 12 -32.52 -21.80 -34.80
CA PRO A 12 -32.11 -21.75 -33.38
C PRO A 12 -30.60 -21.96 -33.16
N LYS A 13 -29.94 -22.69 -34.06
CA LYS A 13 -28.49 -22.94 -34.02
C LYS A 13 -27.65 -21.66 -34.16
N PHE A 14 -28.12 -20.66 -34.91
CA PHE A 14 -27.39 -19.40 -35.09
C PHE A 14 -27.37 -18.57 -33.80
N TRP A 15 -28.49 -18.53 -33.09
CA TRP A 15 -28.61 -17.82 -31.81
C TRP A 15 -27.72 -18.43 -30.72
N ILE A 16 -27.63 -19.76 -30.67
CA ILE A 16 -26.78 -20.45 -29.69
C ILE A 16 -25.30 -20.08 -29.90
N VAL A 17 -24.84 -20.04 -31.16
CA VAL A 17 -23.45 -19.62 -31.47
C VAL A 17 -23.23 -18.16 -31.12
N LEU A 18 -24.18 -17.27 -31.42
CA LEU A 18 -24.07 -15.85 -31.10
C LEU A 18 -23.96 -15.61 -29.58
N PHE A 19 -24.80 -16.26 -28.77
CA PHE A 19 -24.73 -16.15 -27.32
C PHE A 19 -23.43 -16.74 -26.75
N SER A 20 -22.95 -17.87 -27.30
CA SER A 20 -21.67 -18.45 -26.89
C SER A 20 -20.50 -17.50 -27.13
N VAL A 21 -20.45 -16.84 -28.29
CA VAL A 21 -19.40 -15.85 -28.61
C VAL A 21 -19.47 -14.65 -27.66
N ILE A 22 -20.66 -14.16 -27.34
CA ILE A 22 -20.85 -13.06 -26.38
C ILE A 22 -20.38 -13.45 -24.98
N ILE A 23 -20.67 -14.66 -24.52
CA ILE A 23 -20.23 -15.15 -23.21
C ILE A 23 -18.70 -15.29 -23.17
N VAL A 24 -18.09 -15.89 -24.20
CA VAL A 24 -16.62 -16.02 -24.28
C VAL A 24 -15.95 -14.64 -24.36
N ALA A 25 -16.52 -13.70 -25.11
CA ALA A 25 -16.04 -12.32 -25.16
C ALA A 25 -16.19 -11.62 -23.81
N ALA A 26 -17.32 -11.79 -23.11
CA ALA A 26 -17.53 -11.22 -21.78
C ALA A 26 -16.59 -11.80 -20.72
N VAL A 27 -16.32 -13.11 -20.76
CA VAL A 27 -15.34 -13.76 -19.88
C VAL A 27 -13.91 -13.33 -20.24
N GLY A 28 -13.58 -13.24 -21.52
CA GLY A 28 -12.28 -12.77 -21.99
C GLY A 28 -12.02 -11.30 -21.62
N ILE A 29 -13.02 -10.43 -21.78
CA ILE A 29 -12.97 -9.04 -21.32
C ILE A 29 -12.90 -9.01 -19.80
N GLY A 30 -13.71 -9.79 -19.08
CA GLY A 30 -13.70 -9.88 -17.61
C GLY A 30 -12.32 -10.26 -17.05
N LEU A 31 -11.67 -11.26 -17.65
CA LEU A 31 -10.30 -11.68 -17.31
C LEU A 31 -9.25 -10.64 -17.72
N ALA A 32 -9.42 -9.97 -18.86
CA ALA A 32 -8.51 -8.88 -19.28
C ALA A 32 -8.69 -7.59 -18.45
N THR A 33 -9.90 -7.35 -17.92
CA THR A 33 -10.22 -6.29 -16.95
C THR A 33 -9.91 -6.69 -15.52
N ASN A 34 -9.28 -7.84 -15.28
CA ASN A 34 -8.39 -7.97 -14.12
C ASN A 34 -7.18 -7.07 -14.40
N HIS A 35 -7.42 -5.76 -14.28
CA HIS A 35 -6.45 -4.73 -14.56
C HIS A 35 -5.17 -5.09 -13.80
N GLY A 36 -4.12 -5.32 -14.58
CA GLY A 36 -2.88 -5.95 -14.14
C GLY A 36 -2.46 -5.47 -12.77
N SER A 37 -2.26 -6.45 -11.89
CA SER A 37 -1.37 -6.43 -10.73
C SER A 37 -1.02 -5.00 -10.28
N THR A 38 -1.96 -4.28 -9.66
CA THR A 38 -1.54 -3.18 -8.79
C THR A 38 -0.53 -3.79 -7.84
N ALA A 39 0.74 -3.38 -7.97
CA ALA A 39 1.83 -3.97 -7.23
C ALA A 39 1.41 -4.03 -5.77
N SER A 40 1.19 -5.23 -5.25
CA SER A 40 0.63 -5.35 -3.91
C SER A 40 1.62 -4.75 -2.93
N ILE A 41 1.12 -3.91 -2.03
CA ILE A 41 1.95 -3.34 -0.97
C ILE A 41 2.23 -4.37 0.13
N ASN A 42 1.35 -5.36 0.28
CA ASN A 42 1.39 -6.40 1.31
C ASN A 42 2.20 -7.63 0.87
N GLY A 43 2.67 -8.40 1.84
CA GLY A 43 3.59 -9.53 1.64
C GLY A 43 4.94 -9.09 1.08
N GLN A 44 5.44 -7.92 1.47
CA GLN A 44 6.66 -7.32 0.93
C GLN A 44 7.43 -6.60 2.04
N SER A 45 8.75 -6.61 1.91
CA SER A 45 9.64 -5.82 2.75
C SER A 45 10.29 -4.70 1.94
N TYR A 46 10.65 -3.64 2.64
CA TYR A 46 11.07 -2.36 2.08
C TYR A 46 12.23 -1.78 2.85
N ARG A 47 13.14 -1.14 2.11
CA ARG A 47 14.13 -0.21 2.66
C ARG A 47 13.80 1.21 2.24
N VAL A 48 14.23 2.18 3.03
CA VAL A 48 14.18 3.60 2.63
C VAL A 48 15.14 3.83 1.47
N LYS A 49 14.60 4.33 0.36
CA LYS A 49 15.35 4.75 -0.83
C LYS A 49 15.71 6.23 -0.77
N GLU A 50 14.79 7.04 -0.25
CA GLU A 50 14.93 8.50 -0.19
C GLU A 50 14.11 9.03 0.99
N ILE A 51 14.67 9.96 1.76
CA ILE A 51 13.94 10.75 2.75
C ILE A 51 13.42 12.00 2.03
N ILE A 52 12.12 12.03 1.73
CA ILE A 52 11.52 13.09 0.91
C ILE A 52 10.89 14.21 1.74
N TYR A 53 10.51 13.93 2.99
CA TYR A 53 10.05 14.95 3.94
C TYR A 53 10.61 14.67 5.35
N GLU A 54 11.02 15.75 6.03
CA GLU A 54 11.37 15.79 7.45
C GLU A 54 10.92 17.11 8.07
N ALA A 55 10.17 17.01 9.17
CA ALA A 55 9.71 18.15 9.94
C ALA A 55 10.87 18.82 10.69
N GLY A 56 11.17 20.07 10.37
CA GLY A 56 12.34 20.79 10.90
C GLY A 56 12.26 21.19 12.38
N MET A 57 11.15 20.90 13.06
CA MET A 57 10.99 21.17 14.50
C MET A 57 11.65 20.11 15.40
N TYR A 58 12.16 19.00 14.83
CA TYR A 58 12.85 17.94 15.58
C TYR A 58 14.37 18.02 15.40
N SER A 59 15.12 17.68 16.46
CA SER A 59 16.58 17.67 16.43
C SER A 59 17.17 16.36 15.87
N PHE A 60 16.42 15.26 15.93
CA PHE A 60 16.85 13.96 15.41
C PHE A 60 16.43 13.83 13.94
N THR A 61 17.41 13.47 13.11
CA THR A 61 17.24 13.23 11.67
C THR A 61 17.82 11.86 11.30
N TYR A 62 17.21 11.21 10.29
CA TYR A 62 17.74 9.97 9.76
C TYR A 62 18.83 10.24 8.72
N ALA A 63 19.89 9.44 8.76
CA ALA A 63 20.76 9.25 7.62
C ALA A 63 20.28 8.03 6.81
N MET A 64 20.67 7.93 5.55
CA MET A 64 20.21 6.84 4.66
C MET A 64 20.61 5.44 5.17
N ASP A 65 21.73 5.32 5.87
CA ASP A 65 22.27 4.09 6.45
C ASP A 65 21.65 3.74 7.82
N THR A 66 20.99 4.70 8.47
CA THR A 66 20.28 4.52 9.75
C THR A 66 18.77 4.56 9.62
N ALA A 67 18.25 4.86 8.42
CA ALA A 67 16.82 4.89 8.14
C ALA A 67 16.18 3.50 8.33
N PRO A 68 14.98 3.41 8.92
CA PRO A 68 14.36 2.13 9.26
C PRO A 68 14.03 1.30 8.02
N GLN A 69 13.89 -0.01 8.22
CA GLN A 69 13.28 -0.91 7.26
C GLN A 69 11.82 -1.16 7.67
N PHE A 70 11.01 -1.54 6.69
CA PHE A 70 9.59 -1.81 6.91
C PHE A 70 9.20 -3.12 6.27
N SER A 71 8.30 -3.86 6.91
CA SER A 71 7.66 -5.03 6.31
C SER A 71 6.16 -4.88 6.43
N ILE A 72 5.45 -5.29 5.38
CA ILE A 72 3.99 -5.37 5.38
C ILE A 72 3.65 -6.82 5.11
N SER A 73 3.10 -7.50 6.10
CA SER A 73 2.66 -8.90 5.98
C SER A 73 1.45 -9.01 5.05
N SER A 74 1.12 -10.23 4.60
CA SER A 74 -0.03 -10.46 3.70
C SER A 74 -1.38 -10.06 4.32
N ASP A 75 -1.51 -10.09 5.64
CA ASP A 75 -2.67 -9.65 6.42
C ASP A 75 -2.61 -8.16 6.81
N TYR A 76 -1.73 -7.38 6.16
CA TYR A 76 -1.62 -5.92 6.33
C TYR A 76 -1.10 -5.45 7.69
N SER A 77 -0.47 -6.32 8.48
CA SER A 77 0.30 -5.88 9.64
C SER A 77 1.58 -5.16 9.18
N LEU A 78 1.79 -3.95 9.70
CA LEU A 78 2.99 -3.16 9.45
C LEU A 78 4.01 -3.44 10.54
N TYR A 79 5.24 -3.68 10.12
CA TYR A 79 6.40 -3.86 10.97
C TYR A 79 7.48 -2.85 10.59
N SER A 80 8.26 -2.44 11.58
CA SER A 80 9.48 -1.66 11.37
C SER A 80 10.65 -2.29 12.11
N LYS A 81 11.86 -1.98 11.67
CA LYS A 81 13.07 -2.26 12.44
C LYS A 81 14.17 -1.28 12.10
N GLN A 82 15.09 -1.07 13.03
CA GLN A 82 16.33 -0.38 12.71
C GLN A 82 17.24 -1.28 11.87
N VAL A 83 18.12 -0.68 11.07
CA VAL A 83 19.05 -1.45 10.20
C VAL A 83 19.99 -2.33 11.02
N THR A 84 20.31 -1.92 12.25
CA THR A 84 21.19 -2.63 13.16
C THR A 84 20.50 -3.71 14.00
N GLU A 85 19.17 -3.79 13.94
CA GLU A 85 18.37 -4.70 14.73
C GLU A 85 17.90 -5.91 13.90
N GLU A 86 17.86 -7.08 14.53
CA GLU A 86 17.40 -8.31 13.89
C GLU A 86 15.88 -8.42 13.94
N ASP A 87 15.30 -8.05 15.08
CA ASP A 87 13.88 -8.19 15.39
C ASP A 87 13.01 -7.13 14.71
N TRP A 88 11.81 -7.54 14.32
CA TRP A 88 10.80 -6.68 13.74
C TRP A 88 9.78 -6.27 14.81
N ASP A 89 9.60 -4.97 14.99
CA ASP A 89 8.56 -4.42 15.86
C ASP A 89 7.27 -4.23 15.09
N GLN A 90 6.16 -4.71 15.64
CA GLN A 90 4.84 -4.46 15.05
C GLN A 90 4.40 -3.02 15.34
N GLU A 91 4.12 -2.28 14.28
CA GLU A 91 3.73 -0.87 14.34
C GLU A 91 2.21 -0.68 14.36
N GLY A 92 1.47 -1.61 13.76
CA GLY A 92 0.01 -1.60 13.73
C GLY A 92 -0.55 -2.43 12.58
N VAL A 93 -1.87 -2.42 12.44
CA VAL A 93 -2.58 -3.07 11.32
C VAL A 93 -3.06 -2.00 10.35
N LEU A 94 -2.71 -2.15 9.07
CA LEU A 94 -3.07 -1.21 8.03
C LEU A 94 -4.53 -1.40 7.61
N TYR A 95 -5.28 -0.30 7.60
CA TYR A 95 -6.64 -0.23 7.05
C TYR A 95 -6.72 0.84 5.95
N PRO A 96 -7.59 0.68 4.94
CA PRO A 96 -7.80 1.71 3.91
C PRO A 96 -8.20 3.04 4.56
N TYR A 97 -7.55 4.12 4.15
CA TYR A 97 -7.75 5.43 4.76
C TYR A 97 -8.09 6.48 3.71
N GLU A 98 -9.30 7.01 3.81
CA GLU A 98 -9.77 8.10 2.96
C GLU A 98 -9.34 9.44 3.57
N ILE A 99 -8.45 10.13 2.87
CA ILE A 99 -8.01 11.48 3.21
C ILE A 99 -7.95 12.31 1.94
N SER A 100 -8.47 13.53 2.01
CA SER A 100 -8.42 14.43 0.85
C SER A 100 -6.98 14.89 0.60
N ARG A 101 -6.66 15.27 -0.64
CA ARG A 101 -5.34 15.86 -0.96
C ARG A 101 -5.07 17.06 -0.02
N GLN A 102 -6.06 17.95 0.12
CA GLN A 102 -5.93 19.16 0.94
C GLN A 102 -5.65 18.82 2.40
N GLU A 103 -6.41 17.89 2.98
CA GLU A 103 -6.20 17.45 4.36
C GLU A 103 -4.81 16.81 4.53
N LEU A 104 -4.38 15.95 3.61
CA LEU A 104 -3.03 15.38 3.63
C LEU A 104 -1.94 16.47 3.58
N ASP A 105 -2.16 17.56 2.83
CA ASP A 105 -1.24 18.70 2.78
C ASP A 105 -1.06 19.37 4.14
N THR A 106 -2.16 19.51 4.89
CA THR A 106 -2.14 20.18 6.20
C THR A 106 -1.32 19.45 7.25
N LEU A 107 -0.98 18.17 7.01
CA LEU A 107 -0.14 17.39 7.91
C LEU A 107 1.35 17.76 7.80
N PHE A 108 1.77 18.50 6.78
CA PHE A 108 3.18 18.88 6.59
C PHE A 108 3.45 20.26 7.21
N VAL A 109 4.48 20.33 8.05
CA VAL A 109 4.81 21.49 8.89
C VAL A 109 6.02 22.24 8.30
N PRO A 110 5.88 23.52 7.94
CA PRO A 110 7.02 24.36 7.58
C PRO A 110 7.83 24.80 8.82
N PRO A 111 9.16 24.96 8.70
CA PRO A 111 10.01 24.60 7.57
C PRO A 111 10.31 23.09 7.51
N SER A 112 10.43 22.54 6.30
CA SER A 112 10.92 21.19 6.06
C SER A 112 12.40 21.20 5.71
N VAL A 113 13.16 20.19 6.13
CA VAL A 113 14.62 20.13 5.94
C VAL A 113 15.01 19.39 4.64
N SER A 114 14.16 18.50 4.14
CA SER A 114 14.41 17.70 2.93
C SER A 114 13.69 18.25 1.68
N SER A 115 13.82 17.55 0.53
CA SER A 115 13.39 18.04 -0.78
C SER A 115 11.93 18.53 -0.83
N ASN A 116 11.68 19.71 -1.40
CA ASN A 116 10.34 20.30 -1.58
C ASN A 116 9.42 19.52 -2.55
N ASN A 117 9.82 18.34 -3.04
CA ASN A 117 9.08 17.59 -4.04
C ASN A 117 8.08 16.60 -3.46
N PHE A 118 7.95 16.51 -2.13
CA PHE A 118 6.99 15.61 -1.49
C PHE A 118 5.52 15.93 -1.87
N HIS A 119 5.18 17.21 -2.06
CA HIS A 119 3.87 17.62 -2.57
C HIS A 119 3.56 17.02 -3.95
N LYS A 120 4.55 16.97 -4.86
CA LYS A 120 4.38 16.34 -6.19
C LYS A 120 4.22 14.83 -6.08
N ALA A 121 4.84 14.21 -5.08
CA ALA A 121 4.73 12.77 -4.85
C ALA A 121 3.32 12.40 -4.38
N ILE A 122 2.78 13.12 -3.39
CA ILE A 122 1.43 12.85 -2.86
C ILE A 122 0.31 13.22 -3.84
N ASP A 123 0.55 14.13 -4.81
CA ASP A 123 -0.40 14.37 -5.92
C ASP A 123 -0.61 13.12 -6.80
N GLN A 124 0.33 12.15 -6.76
CA GLN A 124 0.21 10.87 -7.44
C GLN A 124 -0.39 9.76 -6.58
N ALA A 125 -0.87 10.05 -5.36
CA ALA A 125 -1.49 9.05 -4.50
C ALA A 125 -2.68 8.36 -5.23
N LYS A 126 -2.70 7.03 -5.16
CA LYS A 126 -3.76 6.18 -5.69
C LYS A 126 -4.52 5.48 -4.56
N LEU A 127 -3.78 4.90 -3.62
CA LEU A 127 -4.31 4.24 -2.42
C LEU A 127 -3.52 4.72 -1.20
N ILE A 128 -4.22 4.90 -0.09
CA ILE A 128 -3.62 5.27 1.19
C ILE A 128 -4.15 4.29 2.23
N TYR A 129 -3.23 3.73 3.00
CA TYR A 129 -3.52 2.90 4.16
C TYR A 129 -2.98 3.61 5.41
N ARG A 130 -3.69 3.46 6.53
CA ARG A 130 -3.28 3.98 7.82
C ARG A 130 -3.09 2.85 8.81
N ALA A 131 -2.08 2.97 9.66
CA ALA A 131 -1.96 2.19 10.88
C ALA A 131 -1.78 3.14 12.06
N ASP A 132 -2.40 2.82 13.19
CA ASP A 132 -2.30 3.59 14.43
C ASP A 132 -1.60 2.74 15.49
N LYS A 133 -0.53 3.29 16.07
CA LYS A 133 0.17 2.67 17.18
C LYS A 133 -0.53 3.04 18.48
N ASN A 134 -0.73 2.06 19.34
CA ASN A 134 -1.29 2.30 20.68
C ASN A 134 -0.19 2.75 21.65
N ASP A 135 0.41 3.91 21.38
CA ASP A 135 1.36 4.57 22.27
C ASP A 135 0.78 5.88 22.84
N ASP A 136 1.52 6.49 23.76
CA ASP A 136 1.10 7.72 24.44
C ASP A 136 1.09 8.94 23.50
N ILE A 137 2.00 8.94 22.53
CA ILE A 137 2.19 10.05 21.58
C ILE A 137 1.31 9.93 20.32
N LYS A 138 0.48 8.88 20.24
CA LYS A 138 -0.45 8.59 19.13
C LYS A 138 0.26 8.57 17.78
N THR A 139 1.31 7.76 17.68
CA THR A 139 2.03 7.55 16.42
C THR A 139 1.10 6.93 15.39
N PHE A 140 1.08 7.49 14.19
CA PHE A 140 0.40 6.91 13.04
C PHE A 140 1.36 6.74 11.86
N TYR A 141 1.03 5.78 11.00
CA TYR A 141 1.71 5.52 9.75
C TYR A 141 0.75 5.68 8.59
N LEU A 142 1.23 6.23 7.48
CA LEU A 142 0.53 6.19 6.19
C LEU A 142 1.38 5.44 5.18
N VAL A 143 0.82 4.39 4.58
CA VAL A 143 1.41 3.71 3.43
C VAL A 143 0.66 4.17 2.19
N ILE A 144 1.35 4.90 1.31
CA ILE A 144 0.77 5.57 0.15
C ILE A 144 1.29 4.87 -1.11
N GLN A 145 0.40 4.19 -1.82
CA GLN A 145 0.72 3.68 -3.15
C GLN A 145 0.44 4.75 -4.21
N LEU A 146 1.46 5.06 -5.00
CA LEU A 146 1.38 6.02 -6.10
C LEU A 146 0.83 5.36 -7.38
N ARG A 147 0.34 6.19 -8.32
CA ARG A 147 -0.18 5.74 -9.62
C ARG A 147 0.83 4.97 -10.46
N ASN A 148 2.12 5.27 -10.31
CA ASN A 148 3.23 4.58 -10.97
C ASN A 148 3.63 3.27 -10.27
N GLY A 149 2.99 2.91 -9.15
CA GLY A 149 3.27 1.70 -8.37
C GLY A 149 4.36 1.87 -7.30
N GLU A 150 5.02 3.02 -7.21
CA GLU A 150 5.93 3.32 -6.10
C GLU A 150 5.17 3.42 -4.78
N VAL A 151 5.86 3.19 -3.67
CA VAL A 151 5.31 3.23 -2.32
C VAL A 151 6.03 4.30 -1.53
N LEU A 152 5.24 5.14 -0.86
CA LEU A 152 5.73 6.04 0.18
C LEU A 152 5.27 5.53 1.55
N LEU A 153 6.06 5.82 2.58
CA LEU A 153 5.65 5.63 3.96
C LEU A 153 5.89 6.92 4.73
N ALA A 154 4.83 7.41 5.36
CA ALA A 154 4.90 8.53 6.28
C ALA A 154 4.69 8.05 7.71
N VAL A 155 5.35 8.70 8.66
CA VAL A 155 5.13 8.51 10.10
C VAL A 155 4.92 9.87 10.74
N GLY A 156 3.96 9.94 11.63
CA GLY A 156 3.51 11.18 12.26
C GLY A 156 2.85 10.92 13.61
N TYR A 157 2.34 12.00 14.20
CA TYR A 157 1.64 11.95 15.48
C TYR A 157 0.25 12.56 15.33
N ASP A 158 -0.74 11.91 15.92
CA ASP A 158 -2.14 12.33 15.93
C ASP A 158 -2.60 12.50 17.38
N ASN A 159 -1.91 13.39 18.10
CA ASN A 159 -2.29 13.76 19.46
C ASN A 159 -3.28 14.93 19.43
N GLN A 160 -3.95 15.18 20.55
CA GLN A 160 -5.03 16.18 20.62
C GLN A 160 -4.58 17.61 20.34
N ASP A 161 -3.28 17.90 20.51
CA ASP A 161 -2.74 19.24 20.41
C ASP A 161 -2.21 19.53 18.99
N PHE A 162 -1.62 18.53 18.35
CA PHE A 162 -0.91 18.72 17.09
C PHE A 162 -0.84 17.43 16.27
N ARG A 163 -1.53 17.45 15.13
CA ARG A 163 -1.53 16.39 14.13
C ARG A 163 -0.61 16.75 12.96
N HIS A 164 0.44 15.98 12.76
CA HIS A 164 1.42 16.23 11.68
C HIS A 164 2.22 14.99 11.31
N ILE A 165 2.80 15.03 10.11
CA ILE A 165 3.82 14.10 9.64
C ILE A 165 5.18 14.59 10.14
N ARG A 166 5.97 13.66 10.68
CA ARG A 166 7.37 13.90 11.07
C ARG A 166 8.32 13.52 9.94
N TRP A 167 8.12 12.36 9.33
CA TRP A 167 8.94 11.88 8.21
C TRP A 167 8.08 11.33 7.09
N MET A 168 8.57 11.47 5.86
CA MET A 168 8.07 10.69 4.72
C MET A 168 9.24 10.14 3.90
N PHE A 169 9.12 8.86 3.58
CA PHE A 169 10.12 8.08 2.87
C PHE A 169 9.56 7.59 1.54
N ARG A 170 10.41 7.57 0.52
CA ARG A 170 10.22 6.74 -0.67
C ARG A 170 10.82 5.37 -0.39
N LEU A 171 10.10 4.30 -0.72
CA LEU A 171 10.52 2.93 -0.44
C LEU A 171 10.99 2.19 -1.70
N ASP A 172 12.01 1.36 -1.55
CA ASP A 172 12.38 0.33 -2.51
C ASP A 172 12.10 -1.05 -1.90
N LYS A 173 11.54 -1.96 -2.68
CA LYS A 173 11.33 -3.36 -2.27
C LYS A 173 12.69 -4.04 -2.05
N ILE A 174 12.76 -4.83 -0.99
CA ILE A 174 13.86 -5.76 -0.74
C ILE A 174 13.30 -7.18 -0.83
N ASN A 175 14.05 -8.08 -1.46
CA ASN A 175 13.69 -9.48 -1.47
C ASN A 175 14.05 -10.05 -0.09
N ASP A 176 13.04 -10.48 0.67
CA ASP A 176 13.27 -11.29 1.88
C ASP A 176 13.85 -12.64 1.44
N PHE A 177 15.17 -12.73 1.35
CA PHE A 177 15.83 -14.03 1.52
C PHE A 177 15.97 -14.26 3.02
N HIS A 178 14.96 -14.89 3.62
CA HIS A 178 15.07 -16.03 4.54
C HIS A 178 13.67 -16.38 5.06
N HIS A 179 13.08 -17.40 4.46
CA HIS A 179 11.94 -18.11 5.01
C HIS A 179 12.47 -19.08 6.07
N GLU A 180 12.74 -18.60 7.29
CA GLU A 180 12.83 -19.51 8.43
C GLU A 180 11.43 -19.95 8.82
N THR A 181 11.02 -21.03 8.16
CA THR A 181 9.88 -21.83 8.55
C THR A 181 10.17 -22.35 9.95
N PHE A 182 9.56 -21.77 10.99
CA PHE A 182 9.45 -22.43 12.29
C PHE A 182 8.52 -23.64 12.13
N ALA A 183 9.06 -24.74 11.61
CA ALA A 183 8.46 -26.04 11.76
C ALA A 183 8.59 -26.42 13.24
N GLY A 184 7.46 -26.38 13.94
CA GLY A 184 7.34 -26.80 15.33
C GLY A 184 7.97 -28.18 15.53
N ASN A 185 8.88 -28.25 16.51
CA ASN A 185 9.52 -29.48 16.92
C ASN A 185 8.50 -30.32 17.72
N LEU A 186 7.68 -31.09 17.00
CA LEU A 186 6.92 -32.22 17.54
C LEU A 186 7.61 -33.49 17.09
N ASN A 187 8.49 -34.02 17.94
CA ASN A 187 8.79 -35.46 17.99
C ASN A 187 9.07 -35.83 19.47
N THR A 188 8.03 -36.25 20.19
CA THR A 188 7.76 -37.65 20.60
C THR A 188 8.81 -38.28 21.53
N VAL A 189 8.34 -38.49 22.76
CA VAL A 189 8.78 -39.51 23.72
C VAL A 189 8.76 -40.91 23.07
N HIS A 190 9.81 -41.70 23.34
CA HIS A 190 9.99 -43.17 23.37
C HIS A 190 11.46 -43.43 22.98
N MET A 191 12.34 -44.05 23.78
CA MET A 191 12.27 -45.13 24.77
C MET A 191 13.33 -44.89 25.85
#